data_AF-A0AAU6MUH4-F1
#
_entry.id   AF-A0AAU6MUH4-F1
#
_cell.length_a   1.000
_cell.length_b   1.000
_cell.length_c   1.000
_cell.angle_alpha   90.00
_cell.angle_beta   90.00
_cell.angle_gamma   90.00
#
_symmetry.space_group_name_H-M   'P 1'
#
loop_
_entity.id
_entity.type
_entity.pdbx_description
1 polymer ?
#
loop_
_entity_poly.entity_id
_entity_poly.type
_entity_poly.pdbx_seq_one_letter_code
_entity_poly.pdbx_strand_id
1 'polypeptide(L)' 'MIVTGFTATRAHKPAPGQKDANRVIATGRAPAEHGFAHVKNWRTLTKLRTAPARATHLLRTLLVLTNLEVNR' A
#
# COMPACT_ATOMS: atom_id res chain seq x y z
N MET A 1 13.59 -12.73 -4.56
CA MET A 1 14.01 -13.04 -3.18
C MET A 1 12.89 -12.63 -2.24
N ILE A 2 12.38 -13.53 -1.41
CA ILE A 2 11.31 -13.23 -0.43
C ILE A 2 11.96 -13.24 0.96
N VAL A 3 11.78 -12.17 1.73
CA VAL A 3 12.28 -12.05 3.11
C VAL A 3 11.09 -12.05 4.06
N THR A 4 11.07 -12.98 5.01
CA THR A 4 10.00 -13.14 6.01
C THR A 4 10.51 -12.81 7.41
N GLY A 5 9.58 -12.49 8.31
CA GLY A 5 9.89 -12.10 9.68
C GLY A 5 10.07 -13.30 10.60
N PHE A 6 10.98 -13.17 11.56
CA PHE A 6 11.25 -14.15 12.61
C PHE A 6 10.80 -13.63 13.96
N THR A 7 10.07 -14.45 14.72
CA THR A 7 9.57 -14.07 16.04
C THR A 7 10.54 -14.55 17.12
N ALA A 8 10.93 -13.65 18.02
CA ALA A 8 11.68 -14.02 19.22
C ALA A 8 10.72 -14.56 20.28
N THR A 9 11.11 -15.63 20.97
CA THR A 9 10.39 -16.16 22.13
C THR A 9 11.31 -16.19 23.35
N ARG A 10 10.76 -16.43 24.55
CA ARG A 10 11.59 -16.56 25.76
C ARG A 10 12.62 -17.69 25.66
N ALA A 11 12.27 -18.78 24.98
CA ALA A 11 13.14 -19.93 24.77
C ALA A 11 14.07 -19.77 23.55
N HIS A 12 13.76 -18.87 22.62
CA HIS A 12 14.50 -18.75 21.36
C HIS A 12 14.75 -17.29 20.98
N LYS A 13 16.04 -16.91 20.98
CA LYS A 13 16.49 -15.62 20.48
C LYS A 13 16.86 -15.73 18.99
N PRO A 14 16.49 -14.75 18.16
CA PRO A 14 16.81 -14.78 16.74
C PRO A 14 18.31 -14.68 16.51
N ALA A 15 18.79 -15.49 15.57
CA ALA A 15 20.17 -15.47 15.08
C ALA A 15 20.47 -14.14 14.36
N PRO A 16 21.75 -13.75 14.20
CA PRO A 16 22.13 -12.49 13.56
C PRO A 16 21.46 -12.26 12.20
N GLY A 17 21.49 -13.24 11.30
CA GLY A 17 20.84 -13.12 9.98
C GLY A 17 19.31 -12.98 10.04
N GLN A 18 18.65 -13.53 11.09
CA GLN A 18 17.22 -13.33 11.32
C GLN A 18 16.91 -11.92 11.83
N LYS A 19 17.82 -11.33 12.61
CA LYS A 19 17.71 -9.92 13.04
C LYS A 19 17.86 -8.97 11.85
N ASP A 20 18.79 -9.27 10.95
CA ASP A 20 18.97 -8.48 9.72
C ASP A 20 17.75 -8.56 8.82
N ALA A 21 17.18 -9.76 8.63
CA ALA A 21 15.91 -9.94 7.92
C ALA A 21 14.77 -9.12 8.55
N ASN A 22 14.64 -9.18 9.88
CA ASN A 22 13.66 -8.38 10.61
C ASN A 22 13.88 -6.87 10.46
N ARG A 23 15.14 -6.42 10.44
CA ARG A 23 15.48 -5.00 10.24
C ARG A 23 15.08 -4.53 8.85
N VAL A 24 15.35 -5.32 7.82
CA VAL A 24 14.93 -5.05 6.43
C VAL A 24 13.41 -5.00 6.31
N ILE A 25 12.66 -5.85 7.01
CA ILE A 25 11.19 -5.78 7.03
C ILE A 25 10.70 -4.55 7.79
N ALA A 26 11.36 -4.21 8.91
CA ALA A 26 10.97 -3.09 9.76
C ALA A 26 11.10 -1.73 9.05
N THR A 27 12.09 -1.55 8.16
CA THR A 27 12.22 -0.30 7.38
C THR A 27 10.99 -0.02 6.52
N GLY A 28 10.33 -1.05 6.01
CA GLY A 28 9.12 -0.93 5.20
C GLY A 28 7.81 -0.81 6.00
N ARG A 29 7.81 -1.16 7.30
CA ARG A 29 6.57 -1.19 8.11
C ARG A 29 5.99 0.20 8.36
N ALA A 30 6.80 1.12 8.90
CA ALA A 30 6.36 2.47 9.20
C ALA A 30 5.76 3.21 7.98
N PRO A 31 6.42 3.25 6.81
CA PRO A 31 5.83 3.88 5.63
C PRO A 31 4.59 3.14 5.10
N ALA A 32 4.54 1.80 5.20
CA ALA A 32 3.37 1.04 4.80
C ALA A 32 2.16 1.36 5.70
N GLU A 33 2.33 1.25 7.02
CA GLU A 33 1.30 1.55 8.01
C GLU A 33 0.80 3.00 7.88
N HIS A 34 1.73 3.94 7.69
CA HIS A 34 1.39 5.34 7.48
C HIS A 34 0.60 5.55 6.17
N GLY A 35 1.05 4.94 5.07
CA GLY A 35 0.32 4.97 3.80
C GLY A 35 -1.10 4.40 3.91
N PHE A 36 -1.25 3.27 4.62
CA PHE A 36 -2.56 2.68 4.89
C PHE A 36 -3.44 3.56 5.78
N ALA A 37 -2.87 4.22 6.79
CA ALA A 37 -3.59 5.17 7.62
C ALA A 37 -4.09 6.37 6.80
N HIS A 38 -3.24 6.92 5.93
CA HIS A 38 -3.64 7.99 5.00
C HIS A 38 -4.76 7.56 4.08
N VAL A 39 -4.64 6.40 3.44
CA VAL A 39 -5.67 5.82 2.56
C VAL A 39 -7.01 5.61 3.28
N LYS A 40 -6.98 5.21 4.56
CA LYS A 40 -8.19 5.06 5.38
C LYS A 40 -8.79 6.41 5.79
N ASN A 41 -7.95 7.42 6.02
CA ASN A 41 -8.40 8.77 6.38
C ASN A 41 -8.91 9.58 5.16
N TRP A 42 -8.61 9.14 3.93
CA TRP A 42 -9.00 9.83 2.71
C TRP A 42 -10.51 9.76 2.44
N ARG A 43 -11.21 10.84 2.82
CA ARG A 43 -12.65 11.03 2.61
C ARG A 43 -13.08 10.86 1.14
N THR A 44 -12.24 11.26 0.20
CA THR A 44 -12.49 11.07 -1.26
C THR A 44 -12.52 9.59 -1.62
N LEU A 45 -11.58 8.78 -1.11
CA LEU A 45 -11.58 7.34 -1.35
C LEU A 45 -12.75 6.65 -0.66
N THR A 46 -13.17 7.10 0.51
CA THR A 46 -14.39 6.59 1.16
C THR A 46 -15.63 6.83 0.31
N LYS A 47 -15.80 8.05 -0.23
CA LYS A 47 -16.89 8.38 -1.16
C LYS A 47 -16.81 7.57 -2.46
N LEU A 48 -15.59 7.34 -2.96
CA LEU A 48 -15.35 6.55 -4.16
C LEU A 48 -15.72 5.07 -3.94
N ARG A 49 -15.36 4.50 -2.78
CA ARG A 49 -15.69 3.12 -2.38
C ARG A 49 -17.20 2.89 -2.22
N THR A 50 -17.96 3.89 -1.80
CA THR A 50 -19.43 3.76 -1.67
C THR A 50 -20.16 3.70 -3.02
N ALA A 51 -19.51 4.08 -4.13
CA ALA A 51 -20.12 4.08 -5.46
C ALA A 51 -19.12 3.64 -6.56
N PRO A 52 -18.68 2.37 -6.56
CA PRO A 52 -17.63 1.87 -7.45
C PRO A 52 -18.00 2.00 -8.93
N ALA A 53 -19.27 1.81 -9.32
CA ALA A 53 -19.71 1.99 -10.70
C ALA A 53 -19.56 3.45 -11.18
N ARG A 54 -19.87 4.43 -10.32
CA ARG A 54 -19.71 5.85 -10.62
C ARG A 54 -18.22 6.23 -10.72
N ALA A 55 -17.40 5.66 -9.84
CA ALA A 55 -15.95 5.82 -9.86
C ALA A 55 -15.33 5.34 -11.18
N THR A 56 -15.69 4.12 -11.62
CA THR A 56 -15.21 3.55 -12.88
C THR A 56 -15.66 4.37 -14.08
N HIS A 57 -16.90 4.87 -14.07
CA HIS A 57 -17.39 5.72 -15.15
C HIS A 57 -16.58 7.02 -15.27
N LEU A 58 -16.38 7.74 -14.15
CA LEU A 58 -15.55 8.96 -14.11
C LEU A 58 -14.12 8.69 -14.58
N LEU A 59 -13.51 7.60 -14.14
CA LEU A 59 -12.16 7.23 -14.55
C LEU A 59 -12.07 6.96 -16.06
N ARG A 60 -13.06 6.27 -16.64
CA ARG A 60 -13.13 6.02 -18.09
C ARG A 60 -13.31 7.32 -18.87
N THR A 61 -14.17 8.23 -18.41
CA THR A 61 -14.36 9.52 -19.05
C THR A 61 -13.08 10.35 -19.03
N LEU A 62 -12.40 10.43 -17.89
CA LEU A 62 -11.11 11.11 -17.77
C LEU A 62 -10.06 10.50 -18.68
N LEU A 63 -9.98 9.17 -18.73
CA LEU A 63 -9.05 8.46 -19.61
C LEU A 63 -9.27 8.81 -21.08
N VAL A 64 -10.52 8.81 -21.55
CA VAL A 64 -10.84 9.19 -22.94
C VAL A 64 -10.46 10.65 -23.19
N LEU A 65 -10.79 11.55 -22.26
CA LEU A 65 -10.47 12.97 -22.37
C LEU A 65 -8.97 13.22 -22.46
N THR A 66 -8.16 12.62 -21.58
CA THR A 66 -6.70 12.77 -21.60
C THR A 66 -6.09 12.17 -22.87
N ASN A 67 -6.61 11.04 -23.35
CA ASN A 67 -6.16 10.49 -24.63
C ASN A 67 -6.48 11.44 -25.80
N LEU A 68 -7.64 12.09 -25.80
CA LEU A 68 -7.96 13.09 -26.82
C LEU A 68 -7.05 14.32 -26.73
N GLU A 69 -6.67 14.76 -25.54
CA GLU A 69 -5.73 15.87 -25.36
C GLU A 69 -4.31 15.53 -25.79
N VAL A 70 -3.85 14.29 -25.54
CA VAL A 70 -2.50 13.83 -25.90
C VAL A 70 -2.37 13.53 -27.40
N ASN A 71 -3.45 13.10 -28.05
CA ASN A 71 -3.45 12.79 -29.49
C ASN A 71 -3.81 14.00 -30.38
N ARG A 72 -3.88 15.20 -29.81
CA ARG A 72 -4.17 16.45 -30.51
C ARG A 72 -2.89 17.23 -30.81
#